data_AF-A0A2V9H5T6-F1
#
_entry.id   AF-A0A2V9H5T6-F1
#
_cell.length_a   1.000
_cell.length_b   1.000
_cell.length_c   1.000
_cell.angle_alpha   90.00
_cell.angle_beta   90.00
_cell.angle_gamma   90.00
#
_symmetry.space_group_name_H-M   'P 1'
#
loop_
_entity.id
_entity.type
_entity.pdbx_description
1 polymer ?
#
loop_
_entity_poly.entity_id
_entity_poly.type
_entity_poly.pdbx_seq_one_letter_code
_entity_poly.pdbx_strand_id
1 'polypeptide(L)'
;MDYEIKRDLYADLGRTWQDKGKCPETVKEAVARRHGLRVVNKEIQIPDMRLEYANDPDMEIHTRDVELATKHYRPRGLAAKAHAGFQIYARRGEADRLRRIRDERELNTVIFSL
;
A
#
# COMPACT_ATOMS: atom_id res chain seq x y z
N MET A 1 -9.81 1.71 -5.58
CA MET A 1 -9.16 1.97 -4.30
C MET A 1 -10.16 1.77 -3.20
N ASP A 2 -9.79 0.94 -2.23
CA ASP A 2 -10.65 0.50 -1.13
C ASP A 2 -11.25 1.69 -0.36
N TYR A 3 -12.58 1.79 -0.37
CA TYR A 3 -13.31 2.89 0.23
C TYR A 3 -13.36 2.77 1.75
N GLU A 4 -13.32 1.56 2.30
CA GLU A 4 -13.44 1.31 3.73
C GLU A 4 -12.15 1.68 4.43
N ILE A 5 -11.00 1.22 3.90
CA ILE A 5 -9.68 1.58 4.43
C ILE A 5 -9.50 3.10 4.42
N LYS A 6 -9.85 3.77 3.31
CA LYS A 6 -9.75 5.23 3.23
C LYS A 6 -10.62 5.92 4.26
N ARG A 7 -11.89 5.55 4.36
CA ARG A 7 -12.85 6.18 5.27
C ARG A 7 -12.33 6.10 6.70
N ASP A 8 -11.94 4.90 7.12
CA ASP A 8 -11.55 4.63 8.50
C ASP A 8 -10.21 5.28 8.83
N LEU A 9 -9.26 5.30 7.88
CA LEU A 9 -8.00 6.03 7.98
C LEU A 9 -8.21 7.54 8.16
N TYR A 10 -9.02 8.17 7.30
CA TYR A 10 -9.22 9.62 7.36
C TYR A 10 -10.03 10.05 8.59
N ALA A 11 -11.00 9.23 9.03
CA ALA A 11 -11.70 9.46 10.30
C ALA A 11 -10.71 9.43 11.47
N ASP A 12 -9.78 8.49 11.47
CA ASP A 12 -8.79 8.32 12.53
C ASP A 12 -7.69 9.40 12.51
N LEU A 13 -7.27 9.83 11.32
CA LEU A 13 -6.46 11.04 11.14
C LEU A 13 -7.17 12.24 11.75
N GLY A 14 -8.42 12.51 11.35
CA GLY A 14 -9.19 13.66 11.83
C GLY A 14 -9.29 13.73 13.35
N ARG A 15 -9.54 12.60 14.02
CA ARG A 15 -9.54 12.51 15.50
C ARG A 15 -8.16 12.79 16.10
N THR A 16 -7.10 12.21 15.53
CA THR A 16 -5.74 12.31 16.08
C THR A 16 -5.14 13.71 15.90
N TRP A 17 -5.55 14.43 14.83
CA TRP A 17 -5.14 15.80 14.55
C TRP A 17 -5.74 16.85 15.49
N GLN A 18 -6.82 16.53 16.21
CA GLN A 18 -7.41 17.44 17.20
C GLN A 18 -6.52 17.60 18.45
N ASP A 19 -5.51 16.77 18.59
CA ASP A 19 -4.53 16.81 19.67
C ASP A 19 -3.39 17.80 19.32
N LYS A 20 -3.57 19.07 19.75
CA LYS A 20 -2.85 20.27 19.27
C LYS A 20 -1.33 20.33 19.51
N GLY A 21 -0.72 19.28 20.06
CA GLY A 21 0.72 19.22 20.37
C GLY A 21 1.56 18.31 19.46
N LYS A 22 0.95 17.60 18.51
CA LYS A 22 1.65 16.54 17.77
C LYS A 22 2.21 17.02 16.42
N CYS A 23 3.43 16.59 16.10
CA CYS A 23 4.03 16.80 14.79
C CYS A 23 3.24 16.04 13.70
N PRO A 24 2.93 16.67 12.55
CA PRO A 24 2.21 16.07 11.42
C PRO A 24 2.71 14.68 11.00
N GLU A 25 4.02 14.53 10.91
CA GLU A 25 4.69 13.30 10.47
C GLU A 25 4.45 12.18 11.48
N THR A 26 4.62 12.47 12.78
CA THR A 26 4.37 11.51 13.86
C THR A 26 2.91 11.06 13.92
N VAL A 27 1.97 11.98 13.65
CA VAL A 27 0.54 11.63 13.55
C VAL A 27 0.30 10.66 12.39
N LYS A 28 0.83 10.97 11.21
CA LYS A 28 0.69 10.09 10.03
C LYS A 28 1.30 8.72 10.26
N GLU A 29 2.49 8.64 10.85
CA GLU A 29 3.16 7.38 11.15
C GLU A 29 2.37 6.55 12.17
N ALA A 30 1.92 7.17 13.25
CA ALA A 30 1.13 6.48 14.28
C ALA A 30 -0.19 5.94 13.71
N VAL A 31 -0.89 6.76 12.92
CA VAL A 31 -2.15 6.37 12.29
C VAL A 31 -1.90 5.30 11.24
N ALA A 32 -0.91 5.45 10.35
CA ALA A 32 -0.56 4.42 9.37
C ALA A 32 -0.29 3.06 10.04
N ARG A 33 0.49 3.04 11.13
CA ARG A 33 0.79 1.82 11.88
C ARG A 33 -0.46 1.14 12.44
N ARG A 34 -1.44 1.88 12.96
CA ARG A 34 -2.71 1.31 13.47
C ARG A 34 -3.50 0.59 12.38
N HIS A 35 -3.40 1.06 11.14
CA HIS A 35 -4.08 0.46 9.98
C HIS A 35 -3.21 -0.58 9.25
N GLY A 36 -2.04 -0.93 9.79
CA GLY A 36 -1.10 -1.84 9.13
C GLY A 36 -0.51 -1.25 7.83
N LEU A 37 -0.51 0.07 7.68
CA LEU A 37 0.00 0.80 6.53
C LEU A 37 1.35 1.46 6.83
N ARG A 38 2.02 1.97 5.80
CA ARG A 38 3.30 2.67 5.92
C ARG A 38 3.23 4.08 5.34
N VAL A 39 3.98 4.99 5.95
CA VAL A 39 4.29 6.30 5.37
C VAL A 39 5.49 6.15 4.46
N VAL A 40 5.35 6.52 3.19
CA VAL A 40 6.45 6.58 2.22
C VAL A 40 6.41 7.94 1.56
N ASN A 41 7.55 8.62 1.45
CA ASN A 41 7.64 9.98 0.91
C ASN A 41 6.67 10.99 1.57
N LYS A 42 6.51 10.90 2.91
CA LYS A 42 5.61 11.75 3.73
C LYS A 42 4.10 11.55 3.48
N GLU A 43 3.74 10.49 2.75
CA GLU A 43 2.36 10.14 2.43
C GLU A 43 2.04 8.72 2.90
N ILE A 44 0.88 8.54 3.54
CA ILE A 44 0.38 7.21 3.90
C ILE A 44 0.01 6.49 2.60
N GLN A 45 0.70 5.40 2.31
CA GLN A 45 0.38 4.57 1.17
C GLN A 45 -0.82 3.69 1.53
N ILE A 46 -1.79 3.63 0.64
CA ILE A 46 -3.03 2.85 0.80
C ILE A 46 -3.16 1.96 -0.43
N PRO A 47 -3.43 0.65 -0.29
CA PRO A 47 -3.53 -0.26 -1.43
C PRO A 47 -4.81 -0.04 -2.24
N ASP A 48 -4.88 -0.63 -3.43
CA ASP A 48 -6.13 -0.68 -4.19
C ASP A 48 -7.18 -1.56 -3.52
N MET A 49 -6.74 -2.65 -2.90
CA MET A 49 -7.55 -3.64 -2.20
C MET A 49 -6.74 -4.33 -1.09
N ARG A 50 -7.42 -4.72 -0.01
CA ARG A 50 -6.87 -5.59 1.03
C ARG A 50 -7.61 -6.93 1.01
N LEU A 51 -6.85 -8.01 0.88
CA LEU A 51 -7.37 -9.37 0.96
C LEU A 51 -7.17 -9.89 2.38
N GLU A 52 -8.24 -10.42 2.97
CA GLU A 52 -8.21 -11.18 4.21
C GLU A 52 -8.62 -12.61 3.89
N TYR A 53 -7.79 -13.57 4.30
CA TYR A 53 -8.04 -14.99 4.08
C TYR A 53 -7.53 -15.79 5.27
N ALA A 54 -8.18 -16.91 5.55
CA ALA A 54 -7.73 -17.86 6.55
C ALA A 54 -7.03 -19.04 5.86
N ASN A 55 -5.92 -19.50 6.44
CA ASN A 55 -5.36 -20.80 6.08
C ASN A 55 -6.03 -21.89 6.92
N ASP A 56 -6.61 -22.90 6.27
CA ASP A 56 -7.10 -24.13 6.90
C ASP A 56 -5.88 -25.05 7.15
N PRO A 57 -5.67 -25.66 8.35
CA PRO A 57 -6.61 -25.83 9.46
C PRO A 57 -6.48 -24.86 10.64
N ASP A 58 -5.44 -24.02 10.68
CA ASP A 58 -5.15 -23.19 11.86
C ASP A 58 -6.07 -21.96 11.98
N MET A 59 -6.90 -21.70 10.96
CA MET A 59 -7.78 -20.54 10.83
C MET A 59 -7.05 -19.19 11.02
N GLU A 60 -5.73 -19.16 10.81
CA GLU A 60 -4.94 -17.94 10.95
C GLU A 60 -5.36 -16.96 9.86
N ILE A 61 -5.89 -15.80 10.28
CA ILE A 61 -6.28 -14.73 9.36
C ILE A 61 -5.02 -14.03 8.88
N HIS A 62 -4.79 -14.09 7.58
CA HIS A 62 -3.74 -13.37 6.90
C HIS A 62 -4.31 -12.22 6.11
N THR A 63 -3.58 -11.11 6.13
CA THR A 63 -3.88 -9.92 5.34
C THR A 63 -2.84 -9.74 4.24
N ARG A 64 -3.29 -9.37 3.03
CA ARG A 64 -2.41 -8.99 1.92
C ARG A 64 -2.91 -7.71 1.26
N ASP A 65 -2.02 -6.72 1.21
CA ASP A 65 -2.26 -5.46 0.52
C ASP A 65 -1.89 -5.60 -0.96
N VAL A 66 -2.87 -5.38 -1.83
CA VAL A 66 -2.77 -5.61 -3.27
C VAL A 66 -2.88 -4.29 -4.04
N GLU A 67 -1.99 -4.12 -5.02
CA GLU A 67 -1.97 -2.99 -5.94
C GLU A 67 -2.06 -3.49 -7.39
N LEU A 68 -2.97 -2.93 -8.19
CA LEU A 68 -3.10 -3.30 -9.60
C LEU A 68 -2.37 -2.27 -10.48
N ALA A 69 -1.19 -2.64 -10.96
CA ALA A 69 -0.42 -1.81 -11.88
C ALA A 69 -0.91 -1.99 -13.32
N THR A 70 -1.31 -0.87 -13.95
CA THR A 70 -1.76 -0.81 -15.34
C THR A 70 -0.85 0.10 -16.18
N LYS A 71 -1.00 0.13 -17.52
CA LYS A 71 -0.17 0.92 -18.46
C LYS A 71 -0.10 2.41 -18.14
N HIS A 72 -1.15 2.95 -17.52
CA HIS A 72 -1.29 4.37 -17.21
C HIS A 72 -0.60 4.77 -15.90
N TYR A 73 0.02 3.83 -15.18
CA TYR A 73 0.61 4.13 -13.88
C TYR A 73 1.88 4.98 -13.99
N ARG A 74 2.00 5.97 -13.11
CA ARG A 74 3.21 6.80 -13.00
C ARG A 74 4.28 6.06 -12.19
N PRO A 75 5.52 5.93 -12.69
CA PRO A 75 6.59 5.17 -12.02
C PRO A 75 6.89 5.58 -10.58
N ARG A 76 6.71 6.86 -10.22
CA ARG A 76 6.96 7.37 -8.85
C ARG A 76 5.94 6.84 -7.84
N GLY A 77 4.69 6.65 -8.25
CA GLY A 77 3.66 6.07 -7.38
C GLY A 77 3.96 4.60 -7.09
N LEU A 78 4.34 3.83 -8.11
CA LEU A 78 4.63 2.41 -7.97
C LEU A 78 5.79 2.13 -7.01
N ALA A 79 6.86 2.93 -7.07
CA ALA A 79 7.97 2.82 -6.14
C ALA A 79 7.51 3.01 -4.68
N ALA A 80 6.67 4.01 -4.41
CA ALA A 80 6.15 4.24 -3.07
C ALA A 80 5.27 3.09 -2.57
N LYS A 81 4.42 2.53 -3.45
CA LYS A 81 3.59 1.34 -3.19
C LYS A 81 4.45 0.10 -2.91
N ALA A 82 5.51 -0.10 -3.69
CA ALA A 82 6.47 -1.18 -3.49
C ALA A 82 7.19 -1.06 -2.13
N HIS A 83 7.69 0.13 -1.78
CA HIS A 83 8.33 0.39 -0.49
C HIS A 83 7.35 0.26 0.70
N ALA A 84 6.06 0.51 0.47
CA ALA A 84 5.02 0.26 1.46
C ALA A 84 4.78 -1.23 1.72
N GLY A 85 5.30 -2.13 0.87
CA GLY A 85 5.20 -3.58 1.01
C GLY A 85 3.99 -4.19 0.29
N PHE A 86 3.37 -3.47 -0.64
CA PHE A 86 2.20 -3.99 -1.35
C PHE A 86 2.60 -5.02 -2.41
N GLN A 87 1.75 -6.04 -2.59
CA GLN A 87 1.88 -7.01 -3.67
C GLN A 87 1.35 -6.39 -4.96
N ILE A 88 2.23 -6.26 -5.94
CA ILE A 88 1.91 -5.58 -7.20
C ILE A 88 1.53 -6.63 -8.23
N TYR A 89 0.30 -6.53 -8.73
CA TYR A 89 -0.22 -7.35 -9.82
C TYR A 89 -0.31 -6.53 -11.09
N ALA A 90 0.00 -7.13 -12.22
CA ALA A 90 -0.14 -6.52 -13.53
C ALA A 90 -0.62 -7.56 -14.55
N ARG A 91 -1.26 -7.13 -15.64
CA ARG A 91 -1.52 -8.04 -16.77
C ARG A 91 -0.20 -8.51 -17.35
N ARG A 92 -0.12 -9.74 -17.88
CA ARG A 92 1.11 -10.32 -18.44
C ARG A 92 1.92 -9.38 -19.35
N GLY A 93 1.28 -8.72 -20.32
CA GLY A 93 1.95 -7.77 -21.22
C GLY A 93 2.42 -6.46 -20.57
N GLU A 94 1.85 -6.09 -19.42
CA GLU A 94 2.25 -4.91 -18.65
C GLU A 94 3.33 -5.26 -17.61
N ALA A 95 3.29 -6.48 -17.07
CA ALA A 95 4.25 -6.99 -16.09
C ALA A 95 5.69 -6.94 -16.62
N ASP A 96 5.93 -7.33 -17.87
CA ASP A 96 7.28 -7.32 -18.46
C ASP A 96 7.84 -5.90 -18.58
N ARG A 97 7.00 -4.94 -18.96
CA ARG A 97 7.39 -3.51 -19.00
C ARG A 97 7.70 -2.99 -17.60
N LEU A 98 6.85 -3.33 -16.63
CA LEU A 98 7.01 -2.86 -15.24
C LEU A 98 8.22 -3.50 -14.56
N ARG A 99 8.55 -4.76 -14.86
CA ARG A 99 9.78 -5.43 -14.38
C ARG A 99 11.03 -4.69 -14.84
N ARG A 100 11.09 -4.26 -16.10
CA ARG A 100 12.21 -3.42 -16.59
C ARG A 100 12.34 -2.11 -15.82
N ILE A 101 11.23 -1.40 -15.61
CA ILE A 101 11.22 -0.13 -14.84
C ILE A 101 11.61 -0.37 -13.36
N ARG A 102 11.18 -1.50 -12.80
CA ARG A 102 11.52 -1.91 -11.43
C ARG A 102 13.02 -2.15 -11.31
N ASP A 103 13.60 -2.91 -12.23
CA ASP A 103 15.02 -3.26 -12.24
C ASP A 103 15.88 -2.00 -12.47
N GLU A 104 15.47 -1.09 -13.35
CA GLU A 104 16.09 0.24 -13.55
C GLU A 104 16.10 1.12 -12.29
N ARG A 105 15.18 0.86 -11.35
CA ARG A 105 15.02 1.64 -10.11
C ARG A 105 15.41 0.87 -8.85
N GLU A 106 16.01 -0.31 -9.00
CA GLU A 106 16.43 -1.20 -7.90
C GLU A 106 15.32 -1.48 -6.87
N LEU A 107 14.08 -1.60 -7.35
CA LEU A 107 12.93 -1.85 -6.48
C LEU A 107 12.85 -3.34 -6.08
N ASN A 108 12.96 -3.62 -4.79
CA ASN A 108 12.86 -4.98 -4.24
C ASN A 108 11.39 -5.42 -4.05
N THR A 109 10.63 -5.55 -5.15
CA THR A 109 9.25 -6.05 -5.11
C THR A 109 8.96 -7.07 -6.22
N VAL A 110 8.15 -8.08 -5.92
CA VAL A 110 7.72 -9.08 -6.88
C VAL A 110 6.51 -8.55 -7.64
N ILE A 111 6.59 -8.54 -8.98
CA ILE A 111 5.46 -8.21 -9.85
C ILE A 111 4.82 -9.52 -10.31
N PHE A 112 3.60 -9.76 -9.82
CA PHE A 112 2.78 -10.91 -10.18
C PHE A 112 2.03 -10.64 -11.48
N SER A 113 1.99 -11.63 -12.36
CA SER A 113 1.16 -11.59 -13.57
C SER A 113 -0.17 -12.27 -13.30
N LEU A 114 -1.26 -11.59 -13.66
CA LEU A 114 -2.60 -12.19 -13.77
C LEU A 114 -2.77 -12.94 -15.10
#